data_AF-A0A498LXD0-F1
#
_entry.id   AF-A0A498LXD0-F1
#
_cell.length_a   1.000
_cell.length_b   1.000
_cell.length_c   1.000
_cell.angle_alpha   90.00
_cell.angle_beta   90.00
_cell.angle_gamma   90.00
#
_symmetry.space_group_name_H-M   'P 1'
#
loop_
_entity.id
_entity.type
_entity.pdbx_description
1 polymer ?
#
loop_
_entity_poly.entity_id
_entity_poly.type
_entity_poly.pdbx_seq_one_letter_code
_entity_poly.pdbx_strand_id
1 'polypeptide(L)'
;MLQDALEDIDWDMFWASANDVNKFTDVAVSFVSMLAEAIIPTVRIRTFPNQKPWVDRSIRAAVNARTVTYNSGLVTSDMSAYKAASYGVRRAVRDTKRRYRERLESHFHQGDTRSMWQGLRTITDYKTKDTEMINADSSFANELNEFFARFEVSQEASAITV
;
A
#
# COMPACT_ATOMS: atom_id res chain seq x y z
N MET A 1 2.77 20.27 -20.81
CA MET A 1 2.31 19.31 -19.76
C MET A 1 0.83 19.58 -19.47
N LEU A 2 0.13 18.74 -18.70
CA LEU A 2 -1.32 18.94 -18.43
C LEU A 2 -1.62 20.35 -17.90
N GLN A 3 -0.71 20.90 -17.08
CA GLN A 3 -0.82 22.26 -16.57
C GLN A 3 -0.80 23.32 -17.69
N ASP A 4 0.19 23.29 -18.59
CA ASP A 4 0.24 24.22 -19.74
C ASP A 4 -1.02 24.12 -20.63
N ALA A 5 -1.55 22.91 -20.80
CA ALA A 5 -2.79 22.70 -21.53
C ALA A 5 -4.02 23.25 -20.81
N LEU A 6 -4.00 23.34 -19.46
CA LEU A 6 -5.09 23.94 -18.68
C LEU A 6 -5.02 25.48 -18.65
N GLU A 7 -3.80 26.03 -18.74
CA GLU A 7 -3.53 27.47 -18.75
C GLU A 7 -3.89 28.13 -20.10
N ASP A 8 -3.85 27.38 -21.21
CA ASP A 8 -4.19 27.86 -22.56
C ASP A 8 -5.71 27.78 -22.87
N ILE A 9 -6.51 27.18 -21.98
CA ILE A 9 -7.95 27.01 -22.20
C ILE A 9 -8.69 28.31 -21.94
N ASP A 10 -9.53 28.69 -22.91
CA ASP A 10 -10.57 29.69 -22.72
C ASP A 10 -11.74 29.10 -21.91
N TRP A 11 -11.70 29.31 -20.59
CA TRP A 11 -12.74 28.89 -19.65
C TRP A 11 -14.07 29.63 -19.84
N ASP A 12 -14.03 30.84 -20.42
CA ASP A 12 -15.23 31.65 -20.64
C ASP A 12 -16.12 31.05 -21.73
N MET A 13 -15.57 30.29 -22.67
CA MET A 13 -16.32 29.51 -23.65
C MET A 13 -17.27 28.48 -22.99
N PHE A 14 -16.84 27.85 -21.89
CA PHE A 14 -17.67 26.89 -21.16
C PHE A 14 -18.80 27.60 -20.40
N TRP A 15 -18.54 28.81 -19.90
CA TRP A 15 -19.57 29.66 -19.29
C TRP A 15 -20.59 30.16 -20.31
N ALA A 16 -20.14 30.56 -21.49
CA ALA A 16 -21.01 31.06 -22.57
C ALA A 16 -21.95 29.98 -23.14
N SER A 17 -21.58 28.70 -23.00
CA SER A 17 -22.34 27.54 -23.52
C SER A 17 -23.17 26.82 -22.45
N ALA A 18 -23.01 27.17 -21.17
CA ALA A 18 -23.73 26.56 -20.06
C ALA A 18 -24.93 27.41 -19.62
N ASN A 19 -26.11 26.78 -19.51
CA ASN A 19 -27.33 27.45 -19.07
C ASN A 19 -27.42 27.58 -17.53
N ASP A 20 -26.61 26.82 -16.80
CA ASP A 20 -26.57 26.80 -15.35
C ASP A 20 -25.20 26.29 -14.84
N VAL A 21 -24.93 26.50 -13.55
CA VAL A 21 -23.65 26.14 -12.91
C VAL A 21 -23.41 24.63 -12.94
N ASN A 22 -24.46 23.81 -12.86
CA ASN A 22 -24.31 22.34 -12.84
C ASN A 22 -23.84 21.84 -14.22
N LYS A 23 -24.41 22.38 -15.29
CA LYS A 23 -23.99 22.08 -16.67
C LYS A 23 -22.58 22.56 -16.94
N PHE A 24 -22.20 23.73 -16.43
CA PHE A 24 -20.82 24.20 -16.50
C PHE A 24 -19.88 23.21 -15.81
N THR A 25 -20.19 22.79 -14.58
CA THR A 25 -19.33 21.85 -13.83
C THR A 25 -19.23 20.50 -14.53
N ASP A 26 -20.34 19.99 -15.09
CA ASP A 26 -20.34 18.69 -15.78
C ASP A 26 -19.46 18.72 -17.03
N VAL A 27 -19.58 19.78 -17.85
CA VAL A 27 -18.77 19.92 -19.07
C VAL A 27 -17.30 20.17 -18.72
N ALA A 28 -17.02 21.05 -17.76
CA ALA A 28 -15.66 21.34 -17.32
C ALA A 28 -14.96 20.10 -16.74
N VAL A 29 -15.63 19.34 -15.87
CA VAL A 29 -15.09 18.11 -15.30
C VAL A 29 -14.85 17.06 -16.38
N SER A 30 -15.82 16.88 -17.30
CA SER A 30 -15.68 15.92 -18.40
C SER A 30 -14.50 16.26 -19.31
N PHE A 31 -14.30 17.55 -19.60
CA PHE A 31 -13.18 18.01 -20.41
C PHE A 31 -11.83 17.84 -19.70
N VAL A 32 -11.74 18.18 -18.42
CA VAL A 32 -10.53 17.95 -17.61
C VAL A 32 -10.21 16.46 -17.54
N SER A 33 -11.21 15.59 -17.37
CA SER A 33 -11.03 14.14 -17.41
C SER A 33 -10.51 13.66 -18.76
N MET A 34 -11.06 14.16 -19.86
CA MET A 34 -10.58 13.87 -21.22
C MET A 34 -9.11 14.29 -21.40
N LEU A 35 -8.74 15.50 -20.96
CA LEU A 35 -7.35 15.98 -21.03
C LEU A 35 -6.42 15.15 -20.16
N ALA A 36 -6.86 14.78 -18.95
CA ALA A 36 -6.09 13.90 -18.08
C ALA A 36 -5.85 12.54 -18.75
N GLU A 37 -6.86 11.93 -19.36
CA GLU A 37 -6.74 10.65 -20.06
C GLU A 37 -5.87 10.74 -21.33
N ALA A 38 -5.92 11.86 -22.06
CA ALA A 38 -5.15 12.07 -23.28
C ALA A 38 -3.67 12.40 -23.00
N ILE A 39 -3.39 13.18 -21.96
CA ILE A 39 -2.04 13.71 -21.67
C ILE A 39 -1.28 12.81 -20.69
N ILE A 40 -1.95 12.23 -19.69
CA ILE A 40 -1.30 11.40 -18.68
C ILE A 40 -1.18 9.98 -19.23
N PRO A 41 0.05 9.49 -19.51
CA PRO A 41 0.23 8.13 -19.98
C PRO A 41 -0.23 7.15 -18.91
N THR A 42 -1.20 6.30 -19.25
CA THR A 42 -1.65 5.24 -18.36
C THR A 42 -0.63 4.09 -18.38
N VAL A 43 0.02 3.84 -17.24
CA VAL A 43 0.97 2.73 -17.09
C VAL A 43 0.31 1.60 -16.32
N ARG A 44 0.12 0.45 -16.97
CA ARG A 44 -0.30 -0.78 -16.28
C ARG A 44 0.91 -1.44 -15.63
N ILE A 45 0.93 -1.48 -14.29
CA ILE A 45 1.98 -2.14 -13.52
C ILE A 45 1.48 -3.51 -13.08
N ARG A 46 2.13 -4.57 -13.54
CA ARG A 46 1.89 -5.93 -13.05
C ARG A 46 2.55 -6.08 -11.68
N THR A 47 1.75 -6.17 -10.62
CA THR A 47 2.21 -6.53 -9.28
C THR A 47 2.04 -8.03 -9.07
N PHE A 48 3.12 -8.70 -8.66
CA PHE A 48 3.06 -10.12 -8.33
C PHE A 48 2.71 -10.31 -6.85
N PRO A 49 1.92 -11.34 -6.48
CA PRO A 49 1.50 -11.58 -5.10
C PRO A 49 2.64 -11.70 -4.07
N ASN A 50 3.86 -12.02 -4.50
CA ASN A 50 5.03 -12.19 -3.64
C ASN A 50 6.04 -11.01 -3.75
N GLN A 51 5.60 -9.83 -4.19
CA GLN A 51 6.46 -8.65 -4.14
C GLN A 51 6.70 -8.26 -2.68
N LYS A 52 7.94 -8.41 -2.24
CA LYS A 52 8.34 -7.99 -0.90
C LYS A 52 8.12 -6.48 -0.76
N PRO A 53 7.44 -6.00 0.29
CA PRO A 53 7.04 -4.59 0.43
C PRO A 53 8.23 -3.64 0.57
N TRP A 54 9.41 -4.16 0.92
CA TRP A 54 10.67 -3.41 0.99
C TRP A 54 11.43 -3.31 -0.34
N VAL A 55 10.90 -3.85 -1.46
CA VAL A 55 11.53 -3.75 -2.78
C VAL A 55 11.14 -2.44 -3.46
N ASP A 56 12.06 -1.48 -3.46
CA ASP A 56 11.87 -0.17 -4.06
C ASP A 56 12.61 -0.01 -5.40
N ARG A 57 12.61 1.21 -5.95
CA ARG A 57 13.36 1.55 -7.17
C ARG A 57 14.87 1.40 -7.02
N SER A 58 15.41 1.57 -5.80
CA SER A 58 16.85 1.52 -5.54
C SER A 58 17.39 0.10 -5.64
N ILE A 59 16.65 -0.89 -5.16
CA ILE A 59 16.98 -2.31 -5.34
C ILE A 59 16.94 -2.66 -6.83
N ARG A 60 15.89 -2.25 -7.55
CA ARG A 60 15.78 -2.50 -9.00
C ARG A 60 16.95 -1.90 -9.77
N ALA A 61 17.32 -0.66 -9.46
CA ALA A 61 18.49 0.00 -10.06
C ALA A 61 19.80 -0.74 -9.75
N ALA A 62 20.01 -1.18 -8.49
CA ALA A 62 21.20 -1.93 -8.11
C ALA A 62 21.28 -3.30 -8.80
N VAL A 63 20.15 -4.01 -8.93
CA VAL A 63 20.09 -5.29 -9.66
C VAL A 63 20.39 -5.08 -11.13
N ASN A 64 19.81 -4.06 -11.76
CA ASN A 64 20.09 -3.71 -13.15
C ASN A 64 21.57 -3.37 -13.37
N ALA A 65 22.17 -2.55 -12.49
CA ALA A 65 23.58 -2.22 -12.54
C ALA A 65 24.48 -3.47 -12.44
N ARG A 66 24.12 -4.43 -11.58
CA ARG A 66 24.82 -5.72 -11.50
C ARG A 66 24.69 -6.52 -12.80
N THR A 67 23.50 -6.56 -13.41
CA THR A 67 23.30 -7.26 -14.69
C THR A 67 24.10 -6.62 -15.83
N VAL A 68 24.10 -5.29 -15.92
CA VAL A 68 24.88 -4.54 -16.93
C VAL A 68 26.37 -4.80 -16.76
N THR A 69 26.89 -4.70 -15.53
CA THR A 69 28.31 -4.94 -15.24
C THR A 69 28.73 -6.40 -15.45
N TYR A 70 27.82 -7.36 -15.25
CA TYR A 70 28.05 -8.77 -15.58
C TYR A 70 28.20 -8.96 -17.10
N ASN A 71 27.27 -8.40 -17.87
CA ASN A 71 27.29 -8.49 -19.33
C ASN A 71 28.53 -7.80 -19.92
N SER A 72 28.92 -6.64 -19.39
CA SER A 72 30.14 -5.96 -19.83
C SER A 72 31.39 -6.76 -19.46
N GLY A 73 31.46 -7.31 -18.24
CA GLY A 73 32.59 -8.11 -17.79
C GLY A 73 32.77 -9.41 -18.56
N LEU A 74 31.69 -10.00 -19.08
CA LEU A 74 31.74 -11.12 -20.02
C LEU A 74 32.42 -10.76 -21.34
N VAL A 75 32.25 -9.53 -21.82
CA VAL A 75 32.85 -9.03 -23.07
C VAL A 75 34.31 -8.64 -22.86
N THR A 76 34.63 -7.96 -21.75
CA THR A 76 35.98 -7.43 -21.46
C THR A 76 36.87 -8.37 -20.66
N SER A 77 36.35 -9.52 -20.20
CA SER A 77 37.01 -10.45 -19.28
C SER A 77 37.43 -9.86 -17.91
N ASP A 78 36.96 -8.66 -17.55
CA ASP A 78 37.16 -8.04 -16.22
C ASP A 78 35.85 -8.05 -15.42
N MET A 79 35.87 -8.77 -14.29
CA MET A 79 34.71 -8.93 -13.39
C MET A 79 34.79 -8.06 -12.13
N SER A 80 35.77 -7.15 -12.03
CA SER A 80 35.94 -6.26 -10.87
C SER A 80 34.70 -5.39 -10.62
N ALA A 81 34.15 -4.79 -11.68
CA ALA A 81 32.94 -3.97 -11.63
C ALA A 81 31.69 -4.78 -11.23
N TYR A 82 31.55 -6.00 -11.73
CA TYR A 82 30.48 -6.91 -11.34
C TYR A 82 30.53 -7.25 -9.84
N LYS A 83 31.73 -7.49 -9.31
CA LYS A 83 31.93 -7.76 -7.87
C LYS A 83 31.52 -6.55 -7.03
N ALA A 84 31.92 -5.34 -7.41
CA ALA A 84 31.50 -4.10 -6.76
C ALA A 84 29.98 -3.91 -6.80
N ALA A 85 29.35 -4.09 -7.97
CA ALA A 85 27.90 -4.00 -8.12
C ALA A 85 27.15 -5.05 -7.29
N SER A 86 27.70 -6.26 -7.16
CA SER A 86 27.15 -7.33 -6.31
C SER A 86 27.14 -6.95 -4.84
N TYR A 87 28.19 -6.30 -4.33
CA TYR A 87 28.18 -5.72 -2.98
C TYR A 87 27.20 -4.57 -2.85
N GLY A 88 27.08 -3.73 -3.89
CA GLY A 88 26.07 -2.67 -3.99
C GLY A 88 24.65 -3.19 -3.81
N VAL A 89 24.28 -4.29 -4.49
CA VAL A 89 22.97 -4.96 -4.32
C VAL A 89 22.74 -5.39 -2.88
N ARG A 90 23.73 -6.06 -2.26
CA ARG A 90 23.61 -6.51 -0.86
C ARG A 90 23.46 -5.35 0.12
N ARG A 91 24.14 -4.23 -0.13
CA ARG A 91 24.00 -3.00 0.66
C ARG A 91 22.60 -2.41 0.49
N ALA A 92 22.15 -2.23 -0.74
CA ALA A 92 20.81 -1.71 -1.05
C ALA A 92 19.71 -2.53 -0.37
N VAL A 93 19.77 -3.87 -0.46
CA VAL A 93 18.80 -4.76 0.21
C VAL A 93 18.82 -4.61 1.74
N ARG A 94 20.00 -4.44 2.36
CA ARG A 94 20.09 -4.21 3.81
C ARG A 94 19.48 -2.86 4.20
N ASP A 95 19.79 -1.81 3.44
CA ASP A 95 19.33 -0.46 3.73
C ASP A 95 17.82 -0.32 3.54
N THR A 96 17.23 -0.91 2.50
CA THR A 96 15.78 -0.86 2.29
C THR A 96 15.01 -1.69 3.31
N LYS A 97 15.52 -2.88 3.69
CA LYS A 97 14.94 -3.65 4.79
C LYS A 97 14.98 -2.89 6.11
N ARG A 98 16.09 -2.19 6.40
CA ARG A 98 16.22 -1.33 7.58
C ARG A 98 15.19 -0.22 7.57
N ARG A 99 15.10 0.55 6.48
CA ARG A 99 14.11 1.64 6.33
C ARG A 99 12.67 1.14 6.45
N TYR A 100 12.38 -0.03 5.87
CA TYR A 100 11.05 -0.64 5.98
C TYR A 100 10.72 -1.01 7.42
N ARG A 101 11.68 -1.59 8.16
CA ARG A 101 11.54 -1.86 9.59
C ARG A 101 11.32 -0.57 10.39
N GLU A 102 12.16 0.45 10.20
CA GLU A 102 12.05 1.75 10.88
C GLU A 102 10.67 2.39 10.65
N ARG A 103 10.17 2.35 9.41
CA ARG A 103 8.82 2.82 9.06
C ARG A 103 7.75 2.03 9.81
N LEU A 104 7.88 0.70 9.88
CA LEU A 104 6.92 -0.14 10.58
C LEU A 104 6.92 0.11 12.09
N GLU A 105 8.10 0.22 12.69
CA GLU A 105 8.30 0.55 14.11
C GLU A 105 7.73 1.94 14.45
N SER A 106 7.84 2.91 13.53
CA SER A 106 7.29 4.26 13.73
C SER A 106 5.80 4.28 14.05
N HIS A 107 5.02 3.29 13.57
CA HIS A 107 3.60 3.17 13.87
C HIS A 107 3.30 2.89 15.37
N PHE A 108 4.28 2.38 16.12
CA PHE A 108 4.13 2.02 17.54
C PHE A 108 4.60 3.10 18.49
N HIS A 109 5.31 4.12 18.00
CA HIS A 109 5.89 5.18 18.84
C HIS A 109 5.06 6.47 18.87
N GLN A 110 4.04 6.60 18.01
CA GLN A 110 3.30 7.85 17.81
C GLN A 110 2.11 8.06 18.75
N GLY A 111 1.81 7.10 19.65
CA GLY A 111 0.65 7.18 20.57
C GLY A 111 -0.72 7.13 19.88
N ASP A 112 -0.76 7.03 18.54
CA ASP A 112 -1.97 6.92 17.75
C ASP A 112 -2.38 5.45 17.58
N THR A 113 -3.51 5.09 18.19
CA THR A 113 -4.10 3.75 18.11
C THR A 113 -4.40 3.34 16.67
N ARG A 114 -4.77 4.28 15.79
CA ARG A 114 -5.06 3.99 14.37
C ARG A 114 -3.78 3.57 13.65
N SER A 115 -2.69 4.30 13.86
CA SER A 115 -1.37 3.95 13.32
C SER A 115 -0.88 2.60 13.84
N MET A 116 -1.05 2.31 15.13
CA MET A 116 -0.72 0.99 15.70
C MET A 116 -1.48 -0.15 15.01
N TRP A 117 -2.79 0.03 14.79
CA TRP A 117 -3.61 -0.96 14.08
C TRP A 117 -3.17 -1.15 12.62
N GLN A 118 -2.74 -0.08 11.94
CA GLN A 118 -2.14 -0.20 10.59
C GLN A 118 -0.84 -1.00 10.61
N GLY A 119 0.01 -0.77 11.62
CA GLY A 119 1.24 -1.55 11.83
C GLY A 119 0.96 -3.04 12.06
N LEU A 120 0.03 -3.36 12.97
CA LEU A 120 -0.40 -4.74 13.26
C LEU A 120 -0.99 -5.43 12.03
N ARG A 121 -1.82 -4.72 11.27
CA ARG A 121 -2.39 -5.23 10.02
C ARG A 121 -1.31 -5.57 9.00
N THR A 122 -0.28 -4.73 8.91
CA THR A 122 0.86 -4.93 8.00
C THR A 122 1.73 -6.13 8.41
N ILE A 123 1.92 -6.36 9.71
CA ILE A 123 2.71 -7.50 10.22
C ILE A 123 1.98 -8.83 10.01
N THR A 124 0.68 -8.84 10.28
CA THR A 124 -0.15 -10.06 10.23
C THR A 124 -0.64 -10.39 8.82
N ASP A 125 -0.38 -9.54 7.83
CA ASP A 125 -1.02 -9.55 6.50
C ASP A 125 -2.55 -9.66 6.60
N TYR A 126 -3.12 -9.06 7.66
CA TYR A 126 -4.55 -9.13 7.91
C TYR A 126 -5.29 -8.35 6.83
N LYS A 127 -6.01 -9.09 5.99
CA LYS A 127 -6.96 -8.52 5.05
C LYS A 127 -8.30 -8.52 5.76
N THR A 128 -8.91 -7.34 5.91
CA THR A 128 -10.33 -7.26 6.22
C THR A 128 -11.03 -8.09 5.17
N LYS A 129 -11.45 -9.30 5.55
CA LYS A 129 -12.48 -9.97 4.79
C LYS A 129 -13.68 -9.03 4.85
N ASP A 130 -14.35 -8.86 3.73
CA ASP A 130 -15.77 -8.53 3.78
C ASP A 130 -16.40 -9.74 4.49
N THR A 131 -16.37 -9.70 5.81
CA THR A 131 -17.05 -10.68 6.64
C THR A 131 -18.50 -10.43 6.29
N GLU A 132 -19.12 -11.37 5.57
CA GLU A 132 -20.57 -11.43 5.51
C GLU A 132 -21.06 -11.21 6.95
N MET A 133 -21.91 -10.21 7.16
CA MET A 133 -22.44 -9.93 8.49
C MET A 133 -22.93 -11.25 9.06
N ILE A 134 -22.26 -11.74 10.11
CA ILE A 134 -22.75 -12.89 10.85
C ILE A 134 -24.17 -12.48 11.24
N ASN A 135 -25.16 -13.26 10.83
CA ASN A 135 -26.55 -13.04 11.18
C ASN A 135 -26.67 -13.37 12.66
N ALA A 136 -26.22 -12.44 13.51
CA ALA A 136 -26.10 -12.59 14.93
C ALA A 136 -27.49 -12.39 15.53
N ASP A 137 -28.24 -13.49 15.60
CA ASP A 137 -29.49 -13.54 16.33
C ASP A 137 -29.26 -13.66 17.84
N SER A 138 -30.34 -13.64 18.61
CA SER A 138 -30.28 -13.81 20.06
C SER A 138 -29.72 -15.17 20.50
N SER A 139 -29.78 -16.19 19.66
CA SER A 139 -29.22 -17.52 19.95
C SER A 139 -27.69 -17.45 19.99
N PHE A 140 -27.08 -16.78 19.02
CA PHE A 140 -25.62 -16.61 18.97
C PHE A 140 -25.09 -15.83 20.18
N ALA A 141 -25.82 -14.80 20.62
CA ALA A 141 -25.45 -14.05 21.83
C ALA A 141 -25.49 -14.92 23.09
N ASN A 142 -26.50 -15.80 23.23
CA ASN A 142 -26.58 -16.74 24.34
C ASN A 142 -25.43 -17.76 24.32
N GLU A 143 -25.08 -18.28 23.14
CA GLU A 143 -23.97 -19.22 22.97
C GLU A 143 -22.62 -18.59 23.36
N LEU A 144 -22.40 -17.32 23.00
CA LEU A 144 -21.21 -16.57 23.43
C LEU A 144 -21.19 -16.36 24.94
N ASN A 145 -22.32 -15.97 25.54
CA ASN A 145 -22.41 -15.78 26.98
C ASN A 145 -22.09 -17.09 27.73
N GLU A 146 -22.64 -18.22 27.29
CA GLU A 146 -22.36 -19.53 27.88
C GLU A 146 -20.88 -19.92 27.71
N PHE A 147 -20.31 -19.68 26.52
CA PHE A 147 -18.90 -19.94 26.23
C PHE A 147 -17.93 -19.13 27.09
N PHE A 148 -18.21 -17.85 27.35
CA PHE A 148 -17.34 -17.00 28.16
C PHE A 148 -17.60 -17.15 29.67
N ALA A 149 -18.85 -17.43 30.08
CA ALA A 149 -19.20 -17.67 31.48
C ALA A 149 -18.75 -19.04 32.02
N ARG A 150 -18.38 -20.00 31.16
CA ARG A 150 -17.91 -21.33 31.59
C ARG A 150 -16.72 -21.30 32.57
N PHE A 151 -15.93 -20.23 32.54
CA PHE A 151 -14.81 -20.05 33.45
C PHE A 151 -15.25 -19.57 34.85
N GLU A 152 -16.39 -18.90 34.96
CA GLU A 152 -16.95 -18.44 36.25
C GLU A 152 -17.64 -19.57 37.01
N VAL A 153 -18.33 -20.46 36.30
CA VAL A 153 -18.97 -21.66 36.89
C VAL A 153 -17.94 -22.57 37.58
N SER A 154 -16.71 -22.60 37.05
CA SER A 154 -15.62 -23.38 37.64
C SER A 154 -15.02 -22.73 38.91
N GLN A 155 -15.12 -21.40 39.05
CA GLN A 155 -14.65 -20.68 40.24
C GLN A 155 -15.60 -20.84 41.43
N GLU A 156 -16.91 -20.86 41.18
CA GLU A 156 -17.91 -21.04 42.25
C GLU A 156 -17.83 -22.47 42.85
N ALA A 157 -17.60 -23.48 42.02
CA ALA A 157 -17.45 -24.86 42.50
C ALA A 157 -16.20 -25.07 43.39
N SER A 158 -15.11 -24.32 43.15
CA SER A 158 -13.92 -24.39 44.01
C SER A 158 -14.02 -23.52 45.27
N ALA A 159 -14.86 -22.49 45.28
CA ALA A 159 -15.06 -21.62 46.44
C ALA A 159 -15.98 -22.23 47.51
N ILE A 160 -16.79 -23.22 47.15
CA ILE A 160 -17.72 -23.92 48.06
C ILE A 160 -17.05 -25.12 48.77
N THR A 161 -15.80 -25.46 48.41
CA THR A 161 -15.04 -26.54 49.05
C THR A 161 -13.76 -26.01 49.71
N VAL A 162 -13.91 -25.19 50.76
CA VAL A 162 -12.86 -24.90 51.76
C VAL A 162 -13.48 -24.92 53.15
#